data_AF-A0A9E5J7L0-F1
#
_entry.id   AF-A0A9E5J7L0-F1
#
_cell.length_a   1.000
_cell.length_b   1.000
_cell.length_c   1.000
_cell.angle_alpha   90.00
_cell.angle_beta   90.00
_cell.angle_gamma   90.00
#
_symmetry.space_group_name_H-M   'P 1'
#
loop_
_entity.id
_entity.type
_entity.pdbx_description
1 polymer ?
#
loop_
_entity_poly.entity_id
_entity_poly.type
_entity_poly.pdbx_seq_one_letter_code
_entity_poly.pdbx_strand_id
1 'polypeptide(L)'
;LLVLMAAVTSTREERKREFAIMRALGATARLLSQVQTAELMGVGLLAGFLASSVAVGVGWGLAHYVFEFDWTASLWVPLAGALSGAGLAWLAGWWGLSEVLRQPVSQTLRQAAE
;
A
#
# COMPACT_ATOMS: atom_id res chain seq x y z
N LEU A 1 -1.21 -11.44 25.02
CA LEU A 1 -0.59 -12.18 23.88
C LEU A 1 -1.32 -13.47 23.56
N LEU A 2 -1.57 -14.36 24.53
CA LEU A 2 -2.35 -15.59 24.31
C LEU A 2 -3.78 -15.35 23.78
N VAL A 3 -4.46 -14.31 24.28
CA VAL A 3 -5.81 -13.93 23.81
C VAL A 3 -5.80 -13.36 22.39
N LEU A 4 -4.79 -12.54 22.06
CA LEU A 4 -4.58 -12.01 20.70
C LEU A 4 -4.28 -13.16 19.73
N MET A 5 -3.47 -14.13 20.16
CA MET A 5 -3.18 -15.34 19.40
C MET A 5 -4.43 -16.18 19.17
N ALA A 6 -5.26 -16.41 20.19
CA ALA A 6 -6.51 -17.17 20.08
C ALA A 6 -7.54 -16.51 19.14
N ALA A 7 -7.67 -15.18 19.18
CA ALA A 7 -8.54 -14.42 18.27
C ALA A 7 -8.04 -14.46 16.82
N VAL A 8 -6.72 -14.44 16.62
CA VAL A 8 -6.07 -14.51 15.30
C VAL A 8 -6.14 -15.91 14.68
N THR A 9 -6.01 -16.99 15.46
CA THR A 9 -6.17 -18.36 14.95
C THR A 9 -7.62 -18.64 14.56
N SER A 10 -8.59 -18.23 15.38
CA SER A 10 -10.02 -18.39 15.09
C SER A 10 -10.45 -17.72 13.77
N THR A 11 -9.95 -16.51 13.47
CA THR A 11 -10.29 -15.79 12.23
C THR A 11 -9.43 -16.17 11.01
N ARG A 12 -8.40 -17.01 11.19
CA ARG A 12 -7.55 -17.51 10.09
C ARG A 12 -8.13 -18.75 9.41
N GLU A 13 -8.91 -19.55 10.12
CA GLU A 13 -9.58 -20.73 9.56
C GLU A 13 -10.80 -20.35 8.71
N GLU A 14 -11.54 -19.30 9.10
CA GLU A 14 -12.61 -18.73 8.27
C GLU A 14 -12.08 -18.20 6.93
N ARG A 15 -10.97 -17.43 6.96
CA ARG A 15 -10.36 -16.85 5.76
C ARG A 15 -9.78 -17.89 4.79
N LYS A 16 -9.29 -19.03 5.29
CA LYS A 16 -8.84 -20.15 4.43
C LYS A 16 -10.01 -20.80 3.68
N ARG A 17 -11.19 -20.87 4.30
CA ARG A 17 -12.40 -21.45 3.69
C ARG A 17 -12.95 -20.53 2.61
N GLU A 18 -12.97 -19.21 2.84
CA GLU A 18 -13.34 -18.23 1.81
C GLU A 18 -12.41 -18.28 0.60
N PHE A 19 -11.10 -18.45 0.81
CA PHE A 19 -10.13 -18.55 -0.30
C PHE A 19 -10.31 -19.84 -1.12
N ALA A 20 -10.62 -20.95 -0.45
CA ALA A 20 -10.93 -22.22 -1.11
C ALA A 20 -12.26 -22.16 -1.88
N ILE A 21 -13.28 -21.49 -1.32
CA ILE A 21 -14.59 -21.28 -1.94
C ILE A 21 -14.46 -20.33 -3.15
N MET A 22 -13.73 -19.22 -3.02
CA MET A 22 -13.44 -18.30 -4.14
C MET A 22 -12.71 -19.02 -5.29
N ARG A 23 -11.75 -19.90 -4.98
CA ARG A 23 -11.03 -20.69 -5.99
C ARG A 23 -11.89 -21.79 -6.61
N ALA A 24 -12.85 -22.34 -5.86
CA ALA A 24 -13.84 -23.30 -6.36
C ALA A 24 -14.95 -22.62 -7.21
N LEU A 25 -15.24 -21.34 -6.96
CA LEU A 25 -16.20 -20.51 -7.70
C LEU A 25 -15.56 -19.75 -8.88
N GLY A 26 -14.25 -19.89 -9.12
CA GLY A 26 -13.55 -19.27 -10.25
C GLY A 26 -13.05 -17.83 -10.00
N ALA A 27 -13.20 -17.29 -8.80
CA ALA A 27 -12.64 -15.99 -8.43
C ALA A 27 -11.11 -16.09 -8.40
N THR A 28 -10.48 -15.46 -9.38
CA THR A 28 -9.05 -15.54 -9.63
C THR A 28 -8.32 -14.67 -8.60
N ALA A 29 -7.15 -15.10 -8.09
CA ALA A 29 -6.24 -14.27 -7.26
C ALA A 29 -5.99 -12.85 -7.82
N ARG A 30 -6.26 -12.70 -9.12
CA ARG A 30 -6.34 -11.47 -9.90
C ARG A 30 -7.28 -10.40 -9.32
N LEU A 31 -8.49 -10.74 -8.88
CA LEU A 31 -9.44 -9.73 -8.35
C LEU A 31 -8.94 -9.14 -7.03
N LEU A 32 -8.44 -10.00 -6.14
CA LEU A 32 -7.85 -9.56 -4.86
C LEU A 32 -6.61 -8.68 -5.09
N SER A 33 -5.75 -9.05 -6.06
CA SER A 33 -4.61 -8.20 -6.43
C SER A 33 -5.02 -6.86 -7.06
N GLN A 34 -6.13 -6.82 -7.80
CA GLN A 34 -6.64 -5.60 -8.41
C GLN A 34 -7.15 -4.61 -7.37
N VAL A 35 -7.94 -5.09 -6.40
CA VAL A 35 -8.45 -4.25 -5.29
C VAL A 35 -7.30 -3.73 -4.44
N GLN A 36 -6.37 -4.59 -4.04
CA GLN A 36 -5.21 -4.17 -3.25
C GLN A 36 -4.35 -3.13 -3.98
N THR A 37 -4.14 -3.32 -5.29
CA THR A 37 -3.39 -2.37 -6.13
C THR A 37 -4.12 -1.04 -6.24
N ALA A 38 -5.45 -1.06 -6.40
CA ALA A 38 -6.26 0.15 -6.45
C ALA A 38 -6.23 0.92 -5.12
N GLU A 39 -6.32 0.23 -3.97
CA GLU A 39 -6.20 0.85 -2.65
C GLU A 39 -4.82 1.51 -2.45
N LEU A 40 -3.74 0.80 -2.75
CA LEU A 40 -2.37 1.32 -2.60
C LEU A 40 -2.11 2.51 -3.52
N MET A 41 -2.54 2.44 -4.78
CA MET A 41 -2.43 3.58 -5.69
C MET A 41 -3.28 4.75 -5.20
N GLY A 42 -4.50 4.52 -4.70
CA GLY A 42 -5.36 5.57 -4.16
C GLY A 42 -4.74 6.28 -2.95
N VAL A 43 -4.25 5.52 -1.97
CA VAL A 43 -3.57 6.07 -0.79
C VAL A 43 -2.28 6.80 -1.20
N GLY A 44 -1.50 6.21 -2.10
CA GLY A 44 -0.26 6.82 -2.61
C GLY A 44 -0.50 8.11 -3.38
N LEU A 45 -1.54 8.19 -4.21
CA LEU A 45 -1.96 9.41 -4.90
C LEU A 45 -2.29 10.52 -3.91
N LEU A 46 -3.13 10.22 -2.92
CA LEU A 46 -3.56 11.20 -1.92
C LEU A 46 -2.39 11.67 -1.05
N ALA A 47 -1.57 10.74 -0.56
CA ALA A 47 -0.40 11.07 0.24
C ALA A 47 0.61 11.91 -0.56
N GLY A 48 0.91 11.51 -1.80
CA GLY A 48 1.81 12.22 -2.69
C GLY A 48 1.33 13.63 -3.03
N PHE A 49 0.04 13.78 -3.33
CA PHE A 49 -0.60 15.08 -3.59
C PHE A 49 -0.50 16.01 -2.38
N LEU A 50 -0.85 15.51 -1.19
CA LEU A 50 -0.78 16.29 0.04
C LEU A 50 0.65 16.71 0.38
N ALA A 51 1.60 15.78 0.34
CA ALA A 51 3.00 16.05 0.64
C ALA A 51 3.61 17.10 -0.30
N SER A 52 3.36 16.96 -1.60
CA SER A 52 3.86 17.90 -2.60
C SER A 52 3.18 19.27 -2.52
N SER A 53 1.88 19.34 -2.21
CA SER A 53 1.19 20.60 -1.97
C SER A 53 1.78 21.36 -0.78
N VAL A 54 2.05 20.66 0.33
CA VAL A 54 2.73 21.23 1.50
C VAL A 54 4.15 21.68 1.14
N ALA A 55 4.91 20.87 0.41
CA ALA A 55 6.26 21.22 -0.01
C ALA A 55 6.29 22.47 -0.88
N VAL A 56 5.34 22.63 -1.81
CA VAL A 56 5.19 23.84 -2.63
C VAL A 56 4.84 25.04 -1.76
N GLY A 57 3.89 24.90 -0.83
CA GLY A 57 3.49 25.99 0.06
C GLY A 57 4.64 26.46 0.95
N VAL A 58 5.39 25.53 1.55
CA VAL A 58 6.57 25.84 2.38
C VAL A 58 7.69 26.43 1.53
N GLY A 59 7.96 25.86 0.35
CA GLY A 59 8.96 26.38 -0.59
C GLY A 59 8.64 27.80 -1.04
N TRP A 60 7.36 28.10 -1.30
CA TRP A 60 6.90 29.43 -1.66
C TRP A 60 7.09 30.41 -0.51
N GLY A 61 6.68 30.03 0.71
CA GLY A 61 6.85 30.86 1.89
C GLY A 61 8.33 31.19 2.16
N LEU A 62 9.21 30.21 2.06
CA LEU A 62 10.66 30.44 2.20
C LEU A 62 11.19 31.36 1.11
N ALA A 63 10.86 31.10 -0.16
CA ALA A 63 11.33 31.91 -1.27
C ALA A 63 10.90 33.37 -1.14
N HIS A 64 9.65 33.62 -0.75
CA HIS A 64 9.10 34.97 -0.64
C HIS A 64 9.55 35.70 0.62
N TYR A 65 9.50 35.06 1.80
CA TYR A 65 9.74 35.74 3.08
C TYR A 65 11.20 35.70 3.56
N VAL A 66 11.97 34.68 3.17
CA VAL A 66 13.34 34.50 3.66
C VAL A 66 14.37 34.88 2.61
N PHE A 67 14.13 34.50 1.35
CA PHE A 67 15.09 34.69 0.27
C PHE A 67 14.76 35.85 -0.66
N GLU A 68 13.60 36.51 -0.50
CA GLU A 68 13.12 37.62 -1.36
C GLU A 68 13.19 37.32 -2.86
N PHE A 69 13.01 36.05 -3.26
CA PHE A 69 12.98 35.64 -4.65
C PHE A 69 11.56 35.63 -5.22
N ASP A 70 11.41 36.08 -6.46
CA ASP A 70 10.21 35.89 -7.28
C ASP A 70 10.11 34.44 -7.76
N TRP A 71 9.83 33.53 -6.83
CA TRP A 71 9.60 32.12 -7.13
C TRP A 71 8.13 31.86 -7.43
N THR A 72 7.85 31.31 -8.62
CA THR A 72 6.50 30.94 -9.01
C THR A 72 6.22 29.47 -8.65
N ALA A 73 5.21 29.25 -7.81
CA ALA A 73 4.76 27.91 -7.45
C ALA A 73 4.19 27.19 -8.68
N SER A 74 4.84 26.11 -9.12
CA SER A 74 4.38 25.33 -10.27
C SER A 74 3.25 24.37 -9.88
N LEU A 75 2.08 24.52 -10.51
CA LEU A 75 0.92 23.64 -10.31
C LEU A 75 1.14 22.19 -10.79
N TRP A 76 2.22 21.91 -11.51
CA TRP A 76 2.57 20.54 -11.92
C TRP A 76 3.20 19.72 -10.78
N VAL A 77 3.75 20.38 -9.75
CA VAL A 77 4.44 19.70 -8.64
C VAL A 77 3.46 18.85 -7.81
N PRO A 78 2.24 19.31 -7.45
CA PRO A 78 1.25 18.47 -6.80
C PRO A 78 0.86 17.22 -7.60
N LEU A 79 0.74 17.36 -8.92
CA LEU A 79 0.39 16.25 -9.81
C LEU A 79 1.53 15.23 -9.91
N ALA A 80 2.77 15.70 -10.08
CA ALA A 80 3.95 14.84 -10.10
C ALA A 80 4.15 14.14 -8.73
N GLY A 81 3.90 14.85 -7.63
CA GLY A 81 3.91 14.30 -6.28
C GLY A 81 2.86 13.20 -6.09
N ALA A 82 1.64 13.40 -6.57
CA ALA A 82 0.59 12.39 -6.52
C ALA A 82 1.01 11.12 -7.29
N LEU A 83 1.44 11.27 -8.54
CA LEU A 83 1.82 10.14 -9.39
C LEU A 83 3.02 9.37 -8.83
N SER A 84 4.03 10.08 -8.32
CA SER A 84 5.17 9.45 -7.66
C SER A 84 4.77 8.73 -6.37
N GLY A 85 3.90 9.33 -5.55
CA GLY A 85 3.37 8.69 -4.35
C GLY A 85 2.59 7.40 -4.66
N ALA A 86 1.77 7.42 -5.72
CA ALA A 86 1.05 6.24 -6.20
C ALA A 86 2.00 5.12 -6.64
N GLY A 87 3.01 5.47 -7.44
CA GLY A 87 4.03 4.53 -7.92
C GLY A 87 4.83 3.92 -6.78
N LEU A 88 5.26 4.74 -5.80
CA LEU A 88 6.00 4.28 -4.63
C LEU A 88 5.15 3.36 -3.73
N ALA A 89 3.88 3.72 -3.46
CA ALA A 89 2.99 2.89 -2.66
C ALA A 89 2.71 1.55 -3.35
N TRP A 90 2.55 1.54 -4.68
CA TRP A 90 2.39 0.33 -5.46
C TRP A 90 3.64 -0.55 -5.44
N LEU A 91 4.84 0.02 -5.66
CA LEU A 91 6.11 -0.69 -5.58
C LEU A 91 6.35 -1.26 -4.17
N ALA A 92 6.06 -0.50 -3.12
CA ALA A 92 6.15 -0.95 -1.74
C ALA A 92 5.20 -2.13 -1.46
N GLY A 93 3.98 -2.09 -1.99
CA GLY A 93 3.05 -3.22 -1.91
C GLY A 93 3.53 -4.46 -2.66
N TRP A 94 4.13 -4.29 -3.84
CA TRP A 94 4.75 -5.39 -4.57
C TRP A 94 5.92 -5.98 -3.76
N TRP A 95 6.82 -5.14 -3.25
CA TRP A 95 7.94 -5.60 -2.42
C TRP A 95 7.48 -6.31 -1.16
N GLY A 96 6.51 -5.76 -0.43
CA GLY A 96 5.94 -6.40 0.76
C GLY A 96 5.30 -7.76 0.46
N LEU A 97 4.58 -7.91 -0.66
CA LEU A 97 4.06 -9.21 -1.08
C LEU A 97 5.19 -10.18 -1.49
N SER A 98 6.21 -9.69 -2.19
CA SER A 98 7.35 -10.52 -2.62
C SER A 98 8.21 -10.99 -1.44
N GLU A 99 8.28 -10.20 -0.38
CA GLU A 99 8.99 -10.52 0.86
C GLU A 99 8.20 -11.53 1.70
N VAL A 100 6.87 -11.43 1.71
CA VAL A 100 5.96 -12.42 2.33
C VAL A 100 5.93 -13.74 1.53
N LEU A 101 5.99 -13.70 0.20
CA LEU A 101 6.06 -14.89 -0.66
C LEU A 101 7.40 -15.65 -0.59
N ARG A 102 8.44 -15.06 0.01
CA ARG A 102 9.71 -15.74 0.32
C ARG A 102 9.65 -16.55 1.62
N GLN A 103 8.56 -16.52 2.39
CA GLN A 103 8.30 -17.55 3.39
C GLN A 103 7.69 -18.76 2.66
N PRO A 104 8.45 -19.85 2.48
CA PRO A 104 8.00 -20.97 1.67
C PRO A 104 6.81 -21.63 2.35
N VAL A 105 5.70 -21.72 1.61
CA VAL A 105 4.42 -22.38 1.98
C VAL A 105 4.62 -23.79 2.56
N SER A 106 5.77 -24.41 2.29
CA SER A 106 6.21 -25.67 2.92
C SER A 106 6.24 -25.64 4.46
N GLN A 107 6.53 -24.49 5.10
CA GLN A 107 6.52 -24.40 6.57
C GLN A 107 5.08 -24.34 7.12
N THR A 108 4.17 -23.69 6.40
CA THR A 108 2.76 -23.59 6.78
C THR A 108 2.00 -24.91 6.59
N LEU A 109 2.44 -25.76 5.66
CA LEU A 109 1.89 -27.11 5.46
C LEU A 109 2.50 -28.15 6.41
N ARG A 110 3.79 -28.03 6.76
CA ARG A 110 4.46 -29.00 7.66
C ARG A 110 4.02 -28.85 9.12
N GLN A 111 3.63 -27.65 9.56
CA GLN A 111 3.05 -27.40 10.89
C GLN A 111 1.57 -27.78 11.01
N ALA A 112 0.87 -28.02 9.89
CA ALA A 112 -0.53 -28.48 9.90
C ALA A 112 -0.65 -30.01 9.78
N ALA A 113 0.48 -30.70 9.58
CA ALA A 113 0.57 -32.15 9.44
C ALA A 113 1.21 -32.83 10.68
N GLU A 114 1.71 -32.04 11.65
CA GLU A 114 1.95 -32.46 13.03
C GLU A 114 0.73 -32.08 13.88
#